data_AF-A0A969JGM3-F1
#
_entry.id   AF-A0A969JGM3-F1
#
_cell.length_a   1.000
_cell.length_b   1.000
_cell.length_c   1.000
_cell.angle_alpha   90.00
_cell.angle_beta   90.00
_cell.angle_gamma   90.00
#
_symmetry.space_group_name_H-M   'P 1'
#
loop_
_entity.id
_entity.type
_entity.pdbx_description
1 polymer ?
#
loop_
_entity_poly.entity_id
_entity_poly.type
_entity_poly.pdbx_seq_one_letter_code
_entity_poly.pdbx_strand_id
1 'polypeptide(L)'
;TLMALLKDLRRAEAKKKNVPPYVIFQDPSLEDMATAYPITMEEMSKVSGVSGGKAQKYAKPFLDLIKKYVEENDIDRPQDFVIKQVANQSKTKVAIIKGIDKKMPLEELARQNQMNYHALMEELNSIVMSGMRLNLDYCIDDVIDEGVQDDIYAFFMKAQDDDIDSAFKKLKEDDDALTYEEVQLIRLKFLSEMAN
;
A
#
# COMPACT_ATOMS: atom_id res chain seq x y z
N THR A 1 -17.57 -2.70 18.78
CA THR A 1 -16.17 -3.16 18.90
C THR A 1 -15.26 -2.11 18.28
N LEU A 2 -13.99 -2.02 18.72
CA LEU A 2 -13.03 -1.07 18.13
C LEU A 2 -12.93 -1.25 16.60
N MET A 3 -12.92 -2.50 16.12
CA MET A 3 -12.90 -2.79 14.68
C MET A 3 -14.03 -2.09 13.89
N ALA A 4 -15.26 -2.06 14.42
CA ALA A 4 -16.37 -1.38 13.75
C ALA A 4 -16.14 0.13 13.68
N LEU A 5 -15.67 0.74 14.79
CA LEU A 5 -15.34 2.16 14.85
C LEU A 5 -14.20 2.53 13.88
N LEU A 6 -13.18 1.68 13.79
CA LEU A 6 -12.07 1.84 12.84
C LEU A 6 -12.55 1.75 11.39
N LYS A 7 -13.44 0.80 11.06
CA LYS A 7 -14.03 0.70 9.72
C LYS A 7 -14.86 1.94 9.37
N ASP A 8 -15.62 2.48 10.32
CA ASP A 8 -16.42 3.68 10.11
C ASP A 8 -15.55 4.93 9.95
N LEU A 9 -14.52 5.08 10.77
CA LEU A 9 -13.54 6.15 10.65
C LEU A 9 -12.80 6.07 9.30
N ARG A 10 -12.39 4.86 8.88
CA ARG A 10 -11.78 4.65 7.55
C ARG A 10 -12.67 5.14 6.43
N ARG A 11 -13.96 4.80 6.44
CA ARG A 11 -14.92 5.28 5.43
C ARG A 11 -15.05 6.81 5.46
N ALA A 12 -15.09 7.40 6.65
CA ALA A 12 -15.18 8.85 6.81
C ALA A 12 -13.93 9.58 6.26
N GLU A 13 -12.73 9.10 6.61
CA GLU A 13 -11.47 9.67 6.12
C GLU A 13 -11.28 9.46 4.61
N ALA A 14 -11.64 8.27 4.10
CA ALA A 14 -11.63 7.97 2.68
C ALA A 14 -12.52 8.93 1.88
N LYS A 15 -13.75 9.19 2.37
CA LYS A 15 -14.67 10.15 1.76
C LYS A 15 -14.11 11.58 1.80
N LYS A 16 -13.48 12.00 2.89
CA LYS A 16 -12.86 13.34 3.00
C LYS A 16 -11.69 13.51 2.03
N LYS A 17 -10.95 12.44 1.78
CA LYS A 17 -9.76 12.43 0.91
C LYS A 17 -10.08 12.06 -0.53
N ASN A 18 -11.34 11.69 -0.82
CA ASN A 18 -11.79 11.23 -2.12
C ASN A 18 -10.94 10.06 -2.66
N VAL A 19 -10.65 9.08 -1.80
CA VAL A 19 -9.93 7.84 -2.16
C VAL A 19 -10.73 6.62 -1.68
N PRO A 20 -10.52 5.43 -2.25
CA PRO A 20 -11.13 4.20 -1.75
C PRO A 20 -10.76 3.92 -0.28
N PRO A 21 -11.66 3.33 0.54
CA PRO A 21 -11.36 3.04 1.94
C PRO A 21 -10.10 2.21 2.17
N TYR A 22 -9.86 1.18 1.36
CA TYR A 22 -8.72 0.27 1.52
C TYR A 22 -7.36 0.96 1.35
N VAL A 23 -7.30 2.09 0.62
CA VAL A 23 -6.09 2.91 0.44
C VAL A 23 -5.62 3.52 1.77
N ILE A 24 -6.56 3.90 2.64
CA ILE A 24 -6.26 4.48 3.95
C ILE A 24 -5.54 3.43 4.82
N PHE A 25 -6.24 2.33 5.10
CA PHE A 25 -5.72 1.14 5.79
C PHE A 25 -6.50 -0.09 5.32
N GLN A 26 -5.79 -1.18 4.99
CA GLN A 26 -6.41 -2.45 4.65
C GLN A 26 -6.99 -3.12 5.90
N ASP A 27 -7.90 -4.09 5.70
CA ASP A 27 -8.54 -4.80 6.81
C ASP A 27 -7.54 -5.44 7.79
N PRO A 28 -6.44 -6.10 7.35
CA PRO A 28 -5.42 -6.64 8.26
C PRO A 28 -4.77 -5.57 9.16
N SER A 29 -4.54 -4.36 8.65
CA SER A 29 -4.00 -3.26 9.45
C SER A 29 -4.99 -2.80 10.52
N LEU A 30 -6.30 -2.76 10.21
CA LEU A 30 -7.32 -2.40 11.18
C LEU A 30 -7.50 -3.48 12.26
N GLU A 31 -7.38 -4.76 11.89
CA GLU A 31 -7.41 -5.88 12.83
C GLU A 31 -6.23 -5.83 13.80
N ASP A 32 -5.03 -5.56 13.28
CA ASP A 32 -3.82 -5.39 14.08
C ASP A 32 -3.93 -4.16 15.01
N MET A 33 -4.45 -3.02 14.53
CA MET A 33 -4.77 -1.87 15.40
C MET A 33 -5.78 -2.22 16.51
N ALA A 34 -6.80 -3.01 16.19
CA ALA A 34 -7.81 -3.44 17.16
C ALA A 34 -7.27 -4.44 18.20
N THR A 35 -6.11 -5.03 17.94
CA THR A 35 -5.43 -5.98 18.82
C THR A 35 -4.33 -5.30 19.64
N ALA A 36 -3.51 -4.48 19.01
CA ALA A 36 -2.36 -3.81 19.60
C ALA A 36 -2.68 -2.47 20.29
N TYR A 37 -3.82 -1.86 19.97
CA TYR A 37 -4.27 -0.56 20.51
C TYR A 37 -3.17 0.53 20.47
N PRO A 38 -2.60 0.88 19.30
CA PRO A 38 -1.60 1.94 19.22
C PRO A 38 -2.20 3.29 19.58
N ILE A 39 -1.54 4.05 20.45
CA ILE A 39 -1.93 5.43 20.83
C ILE A 39 -0.84 6.45 20.50
N THR A 40 0.30 6.00 19.98
CA THR A 40 1.40 6.85 19.50
C THR A 40 1.75 6.55 18.04
N MET A 41 2.37 7.54 17.38
CA MET A 41 2.87 7.36 16.01
C MET A 41 3.93 6.27 15.89
N GLU A 42 4.73 6.07 16.93
CA GLU A 42 5.74 5.01 16.96
C GLU A 42 5.09 3.63 16.95
N GLU A 43 4.09 3.41 17.81
CA GLU A 43 3.33 2.15 17.85
C GLU A 43 2.55 1.93 16.55
N MET A 44 1.97 2.99 15.98
CA MET A 44 1.27 2.91 14.70
C MET A 44 2.21 2.45 13.56
N SER A 45 3.48 2.86 13.60
CA SER A 45 4.47 2.44 12.60
C SER A 45 4.89 0.97 12.75
N LYS A 46 4.55 0.33 13.88
CA LYS A 46 4.77 -1.11 14.12
C LYS A 46 3.59 -1.96 13.63
N VAL A 47 2.46 -1.34 13.28
CA VAL A 47 1.26 -2.03 12.77
C VAL A 47 1.52 -2.58 11.37
N SER A 48 1.15 -3.83 11.15
CA SER A 48 1.29 -4.51 9.87
C SER A 48 0.54 -3.78 8.75
N GLY A 49 1.21 -3.54 7.62
CA GLY A 49 0.64 -2.82 6.47
C GLY A 49 0.52 -1.30 6.65
N VAL A 50 0.98 -0.76 7.78
CA VAL A 50 1.05 0.69 8.02
C VAL A 50 2.44 1.19 7.70
N SER A 51 2.53 1.86 6.56
CA SER A 51 3.76 2.48 6.13
C SER A 51 4.04 3.83 6.81
N GLY A 52 5.28 4.31 6.78
CA GLY A 52 5.62 5.64 7.30
C GLY A 52 4.83 6.77 6.62
N GLY A 53 4.66 6.69 5.29
CA GLY A 53 3.85 7.63 4.51
C GLY A 53 2.37 7.58 4.88
N LYS A 54 1.78 6.38 4.92
CA LYS A 54 0.39 6.17 5.37
C LYS A 54 0.17 6.67 6.79
N ALA A 55 1.11 6.38 7.70
CA ALA A 55 1.03 6.82 9.08
C ALA A 55 0.98 8.35 9.15
N GLN A 56 1.92 9.03 8.47
CA GLN A 56 1.93 10.50 8.44
C GLN A 56 0.65 11.09 7.83
N LYS A 57 0.10 10.46 6.79
CA LYS A 57 -1.05 10.96 6.04
C LYS A 57 -2.39 10.69 6.72
N TYR A 58 -2.52 9.55 7.39
CA TYR A 58 -3.80 9.00 7.84
C TYR A 58 -3.88 8.58 9.30
N ALA A 59 -2.77 8.39 10.03
CA ALA A 59 -2.84 7.77 11.37
C ALA A 59 -3.49 8.64 12.44
N LYS A 60 -3.37 9.97 12.36
CA LYS A 60 -3.75 10.86 13.46
C LYS A 60 -5.19 10.67 13.94
N PRO A 61 -6.23 10.69 13.07
CA PRO A 61 -7.61 10.42 13.50
C PRO A 61 -7.80 9.03 14.13
N PHE A 62 -7.04 8.03 13.67
CA PHE A 62 -7.12 6.66 14.17
C PHE A 62 -6.51 6.55 15.57
N LEU A 63 -5.35 7.18 15.79
CA LEU A 63 -4.73 7.28 17.10
C LEU A 63 -5.64 7.96 18.11
N ASP A 64 -6.27 9.07 17.72
CA ASP A 64 -7.21 9.80 18.59
C ASP A 64 -8.41 8.93 18.96
N LEU A 65 -8.96 8.18 17.99
CA LEU A 65 -10.07 7.24 18.22
C LEU A 65 -9.68 6.08 19.13
N ILE A 66 -8.53 5.45 18.87
CA ILE A 66 -8.04 4.31 19.66
C ILE A 66 -7.74 4.74 21.09
N LYS A 67 -7.07 5.89 21.25
CA LYS A 67 -6.80 6.48 22.57
C LYS A 67 -8.09 6.71 23.36
N LYS A 68 -9.09 7.33 22.74
CA LYS A 68 -10.41 7.53 23.36
C LYS A 68 -11.06 6.20 23.74
N TYR A 69 -11.03 5.21 22.85
CA TYR A 69 -11.61 3.89 23.10
C TYR A 69 -10.94 3.17 24.27
N VAL A 70 -9.60 3.23 24.36
CA VAL A 70 -8.82 2.67 25.48
C VAL A 70 -9.21 3.35 26.79
N GLU A 71 -9.28 4.68 26.82
CA GLU A 71 -9.65 5.47 28.01
C GLU A 71 -11.08 5.17 28.47
N GLU A 72 -12.04 5.08 27.55
CA GLU A 72 -13.46 4.84 27.88
C GLU A 72 -13.76 3.41 28.33
N ASN A 73 -12.94 2.43 27.92
CA ASN A 73 -13.17 1.02 28.21
C ASN A 73 -12.14 0.44 29.21
N ASP A 74 -11.28 1.28 29.78
CA ASP A 74 -10.23 0.92 30.75
C ASP A 74 -9.39 -0.30 30.28
N ILE A 75 -8.90 -0.21 29.04
CA ILE A 75 -8.18 -1.31 28.40
C ILE A 75 -6.73 -1.29 28.85
N ASP A 76 -6.31 -2.38 29.50
CA ASP A 76 -4.91 -2.60 29.80
C ASP A 76 -4.14 -3.01 28.54
N ARG A 77 -3.13 -2.21 28.17
CA ARG A 77 -2.42 -2.32 26.89
C ARG A 77 -1.14 -3.15 27.07
N PRO A 78 -0.89 -4.15 26.20
CA PRO A 78 0.37 -4.89 26.25
C PRO A 78 1.55 -3.95 25.97
N GLN A 79 2.49 -3.82 26.93
CA GLN A 79 3.72 -3.06 26.72
C GLN A 79 4.73 -3.84 25.86
N ASP A 80 5.27 -3.12 24.87
CA ASP A 80 6.30 -3.44 23.86
C ASP A 80 6.82 -4.89 23.72
N PHE A 81 6.49 -5.51 22.59
CA PHE A 81 7.41 -6.43 21.90
C PHE A 81 7.93 -5.76 20.63
N VAL A 82 9.25 -5.50 20.60
CA VAL A 82 9.94 -4.98 19.42
C VAL A 82 10.23 -6.13 18.45
N ILE A 83 9.41 -6.29 17.42
CA ILE A 83 9.75 -7.17 16.31
C ILE A 83 10.78 -6.43 15.42
N LYS A 84 12.05 -6.84 15.51
CA LYS A 84 13.10 -6.35 14.61
C LYS A 84 12.95 -7.02 13.24
N GLN A 85 12.62 -6.24 12.21
CA GLN A 85 12.72 -6.67 10.81
C GLN A 85 14.18 -6.95 10.43
N VAL A 86 14.39 -8.02 9.65
CA VAL A 86 15.70 -8.60 9.34
C VAL A 86 16.51 -7.73 8.36
N ALA A 87 17.73 -7.37 8.75
CA ALA A 87 18.62 -6.37 8.13
C ALA A 87 19.10 -6.65 6.69
N ASN A 88 18.73 -7.78 6.06
CA ASN A 88 19.25 -8.16 4.74
C ASN A 88 18.33 -7.73 3.58
N GLN A 89 17.02 -7.60 3.81
CA GLN A 89 16.05 -7.14 2.79
C GLN A 89 16.24 -5.66 2.42
N SER A 90 16.87 -4.88 3.29
CA SER A 90 17.06 -3.44 3.10
C SER A 90 18.06 -3.09 1.98
N LYS A 91 19.04 -3.96 1.67
CA LYS A 91 20.06 -3.66 0.64
C LYS A 91 19.50 -3.75 -0.77
N THR A 92 18.77 -4.82 -1.08
CA THR A 92 18.13 -5.04 -2.39
C THR A 92 17.08 -3.96 -2.66
N LYS A 93 16.23 -3.66 -1.67
CA LYS A 93 15.25 -2.58 -1.78
C LYS A 93 15.92 -1.24 -2.09
N VAL A 94 16.98 -0.87 -1.36
CA VAL A 94 17.74 0.37 -1.64
C VAL A 94 18.33 0.39 -3.04
N ALA A 95 18.80 -0.74 -3.56
CA ALA A 95 19.32 -0.85 -4.92
C ALA A 95 18.20 -0.67 -5.96
N ILE A 96 17.04 -1.30 -5.75
CA ILE A 96 15.84 -1.16 -6.59
C ILE A 96 15.40 0.30 -6.63
N ILE A 97 15.23 0.94 -5.48
CA ILE A 97 14.82 2.35 -5.35
C ILE A 97 15.75 3.27 -6.15
N LYS A 98 17.08 3.11 -5.98
CA LYS A 98 18.06 3.88 -6.74
C LYS A 98 18.01 3.62 -8.24
N GLY A 99 17.63 2.41 -8.66
CA GLY A 99 17.43 2.07 -10.06
C GLY A 99 16.21 2.78 -10.65
N ILE A 100 15.10 2.76 -9.92
CA ILE A 100 13.86 3.48 -10.27
C ILE A 100 14.12 5.00 -10.36
N ASP A 101 14.81 5.59 -9.38
CA ASP A 101 15.17 7.01 -9.38
C ASP A 101 16.02 7.42 -10.61
N LYS A 102 16.80 6.48 -11.13
CA LYS A 102 17.62 6.64 -12.34
C LYS A 102 16.88 6.27 -13.63
N LYS A 103 15.58 5.96 -13.54
CA LYS A 103 14.74 5.51 -14.65
C LYS A 103 15.31 4.29 -15.39
N MET A 104 15.87 3.34 -14.63
CA MET A 104 16.40 2.10 -15.20
C MET A 104 15.26 1.20 -15.67
N PRO A 105 15.35 0.57 -16.86
CA PRO A 105 14.36 -0.43 -17.29
C PRO A 105 14.20 -1.54 -16.26
N LEU A 106 12.97 -2.01 -16.02
CA LEU A 106 12.67 -2.96 -14.95
C LEU A 106 13.35 -4.32 -15.18
N GLU A 107 13.47 -4.76 -16.43
CA GLU A 107 14.15 -5.99 -16.82
C GLU A 107 15.64 -5.93 -16.47
N GLU A 108 16.27 -4.78 -16.71
CA GLU A 108 17.66 -4.55 -16.35
C GLU A 108 17.83 -4.47 -14.82
N LEU A 109 16.88 -3.83 -14.13
CA LEU A 109 16.88 -3.75 -12.67
C LEU A 109 16.76 -5.14 -12.02
N ALA A 110 15.89 -6.00 -12.55
CA ALA A 110 15.73 -7.38 -12.13
C ALA A 110 17.04 -8.16 -12.34
N ARG A 111 17.64 -8.03 -13.54
CA ARG A 111 18.91 -8.69 -13.89
C ARG A 111 20.06 -8.25 -12.98
N GLN A 112 20.20 -6.96 -12.70
CA GLN A 112 21.26 -6.44 -11.81
C GLN A 112 21.12 -6.94 -10.37
N ASN A 113 19.89 -7.15 -9.90
CA ASN A 113 19.60 -7.69 -8.58
C ASN A 113 19.47 -9.22 -8.56
N GLN A 114 19.84 -9.91 -9.66
CA GLN A 114 19.85 -11.37 -9.79
C GLN A 114 18.49 -12.01 -9.46
N MET A 115 17.41 -11.34 -9.85
CA MET A 115 16.04 -11.81 -9.64
C MET A 115 15.29 -11.83 -10.97
N ASN A 116 14.21 -12.62 -11.02
CA ASN A 116 13.31 -12.59 -12.17
C ASN A 116 12.33 -11.40 -12.04
N TYR A 117 11.62 -11.09 -13.13
CA TYR A 117 10.69 -9.97 -13.17
C TYR A 117 9.59 -10.09 -12.10
N HIS A 118 9.01 -11.28 -11.92
CA HIS A 118 8.00 -11.53 -10.89
C HIS A 118 8.51 -11.17 -9.47
N ALA A 119 9.71 -11.60 -9.11
CA ALA A 119 10.33 -11.27 -7.83
C ALA A 119 10.63 -9.76 -7.70
N LEU A 120 11.02 -9.09 -8.79
CA LEU A 120 11.15 -7.63 -8.78
C LEU A 120 9.80 -6.95 -8.50
N MET A 121 8.70 -7.42 -9.12
CA MET A 121 7.37 -6.87 -8.89
C MET A 121 6.89 -7.06 -7.45
N GLU A 122 7.17 -8.22 -6.85
CA GLU A 122 6.91 -8.46 -5.42
C GLU A 122 7.73 -7.51 -4.52
N GLU A 123 9.00 -7.26 -4.86
CA GLU A 123 9.82 -6.29 -4.13
C GLU A 123 9.32 -4.86 -4.30
N LEU A 124 8.93 -4.44 -5.52
CA LEU A 124 8.32 -3.13 -5.77
C LEU A 124 7.01 -2.96 -4.97
N ASN A 125 6.16 -3.99 -4.95
CA ASN A 125 4.97 -4.02 -4.11
C ASN A 125 5.34 -3.88 -2.63
N SER A 126 6.33 -4.62 -2.15
CA SER A 126 6.81 -4.52 -0.78
C SER A 126 7.36 -3.11 -0.44
N ILE A 127 8.05 -2.46 -1.38
CA ILE A 127 8.58 -1.10 -1.22
C ILE A 127 7.43 -0.08 -1.15
N VAL A 128 6.45 -0.16 -2.05
CA VAL A 128 5.26 0.70 -2.01
C VAL A 128 4.47 0.47 -0.73
N MET A 129 4.25 -0.77 -0.33
CA MET A 129 3.58 -1.11 0.93
C MET A 129 4.37 -0.66 2.17
N SER A 130 5.69 -0.51 2.06
CA SER A 130 6.54 0.04 3.12
C SER A 130 6.48 1.57 3.23
N GLY A 131 5.84 2.25 2.27
CA GLY A 131 5.59 3.69 2.33
C GLY A 131 6.39 4.54 1.40
N MET A 132 7.27 3.91 0.64
CA MET A 132 8.07 4.65 -0.30
C MET A 132 7.25 4.95 -1.54
N ARG A 133 7.24 6.22 -1.93
CA ARG A 133 6.74 6.62 -3.24
C ARG A 133 7.76 6.22 -4.29
N LEU A 134 7.31 5.44 -5.26
CA LEU A 134 8.02 5.14 -6.49
C LEU A 134 7.35 5.91 -7.63
N ASN A 135 8.15 6.55 -8.48
CA ASN A 135 7.69 7.05 -9.77
C ASN A 135 7.96 5.97 -10.83
N LEU A 136 6.89 5.39 -11.35
CA LEU A 136 6.94 4.34 -12.37
C LEU A 136 6.48 4.86 -13.75
N ASP A 137 6.26 6.17 -13.90
CA ASP A 137 5.72 6.78 -15.13
C ASP A 137 6.63 6.45 -16.32
N TYR A 138 7.94 6.54 -16.12
CA TYR A 138 8.92 6.29 -17.17
C TYR A 138 8.90 4.87 -17.76
N CYS A 139 8.42 3.86 -17.02
CA CYS A 139 8.30 2.51 -17.55
C CYS A 139 6.88 2.19 -18.01
N ILE A 140 5.89 2.96 -17.56
CA ILE A 140 4.47 2.80 -17.90
C ILE A 140 4.16 3.52 -19.22
N ASP A 141 4.58 4.78 -19.35
CA ASP A 141 4.23 5.65 -20.49
C ASP A 141 4.77 5.14 -21.84
N ASP A 142 5.84 4.34 -21.81
CA ASP A 142 6.47 3.76 -22.99
C ASP A 142 5.78 2.45 -23.45
N VAL A 143 4.99 1.81 -22.57
CA VAL A 143 4.47 0.45 -22.81
C VAL A 143 2.94 0.35 -22.71
N ILE A 144 2.27 1.27 -22.03
CA ILE A 144 0.82 1.27 -21.80
C ILE A 144 0.21 2.54 -22.39
N ASP A 145 -0.77 2.38 -23.27
CA ASP A 145 -1.53 3.49 -23.84
C ASP A 145 -2.24 4.31 -22.75
N GLU A 146 -2.23 5.63 -22.86
CA GLU A 146 -2.79 6.56 -21.86
C GLU A 146 -4.26 6.24 -21.52
N GLY A 147 -5.07 5.83 -22.51
CA GLY A 147 -6.46 5.44 -22.26
C GLY A 147 -6.58 4.18 -21.40
N VAL A 148 -5.71 3.18 -21.65
CA VAL A 148 -5.64 1.95 -20.84
C VAL A 148 -5.17 2.27 -19.42
N GLN A 149 -4.20 3.18 -19.27
CA GLN A 149 -3.77 3.64 -17.95
C GLN A 149 -4.93 4.25 -17.16
N ASP A 150 -5.67 5.18 -17.79
CA ASP A 150 -6.81 5.87 -17.18
C ASP A 150 -7.91 4.88 -16.76
N ASP A 151 -8.22 3.89 -17.60
CA ASP A 151 -9.24 2.89 -17.32
C ASP A 151 -8.88 2.01 -16.11
N ILE A 152 -7.63 1.50 -16.07
CA ILE A 152 -7.16 0.69 -14.93
C ILE A 152 -7.10 1.55 -13.66
N TYR A 153 -6.65 2.80 -13.75
CA TYR A 153 -6.60 3.71 -12.62
C TYR A 153 -8.01 4.02 -12.08
N ALA A 154 -8.96 4.30 -12.99
CA ALA A 154 -10.35 4.55 -12.66
C ALA A 154 -11.04 3.31 -12.05
N PHE A 155 -10.64 2.11 -12.47
CA PHE A 155 -11.09 0.85 -11.87
C PHE A 155 -10.67 0.76 -10.39
N PHE A 156 -9.38 0.97 -10.07
CA PHE A 156 -8.91 0.93 -8.68
C PHE A 156 -9.54 2.03 -7.81
N MET A 157 -9.83 3.20 -8.38
CA MET A 157 -10.60 4.25 -7.68
C MET A 157 -12.03 3.83 -7.26
N LYS A 158 -12.60 2.80 -7.91
CA LYS A 158 -13.96 2.30 -7.62
C LYS A 158 -13.96 0.92 -6.96
N ALA A 159 -12.82 0.22 -6.96
CA ALA A 159 -12.68 -1.12 -6.42
C ALA A 159 -12.86 -1.15 -4.89
N GLN A 160 -13.20 -2.32 -4.35
CA GLN A 160 -13.34 -2.51 -2.90
C GLN A 160 -12.01 -2.85 -2.21
N ASP A 161 -11.09 -3.44 -2.96
CA ASP A 161 -9.75 -3.84 -2.57
C ASP A 161 -8.80 -3.64 -3.77
N ASP A 162 -7.51 -3.88 -3.53
CA ASP A 162 -6.45 -3.88 -4.54
C ASP A 162 -6.04 -5.31 -4.94
N ASP A 163 -6.95 -6.29 -4.87
CA ASP A 163 -6.61 -7.66 -5.29
C ASP A 163 -6.35 -7.71 -6.80
N ILE A 164 -5.12 -8.09 -7.16
CA ILE A 164 -4.67 -8.01 -8.54
C ILE A 164 -5.31 -9.05 -9.45
N ASP A 165 -5.49 -10.28 -8.97
CA ASP A 165 -6.10 -11.36 -9.75
C ASP A 165 -7.56 -11.01 -10.08
N SER A 166 -8.30 -10.51 -9.10
CA SER A 166 -9.68 -10.05 -9.26
C SER A 166 -9.78 -8.82 -10.17
N ALA A 167 -8.83 -7.87 -10.06
CA ALA A 167 -8.77 -6.70 -10.92
C ALA A 167 -8.51 -7.09 -12.37
N PHE A 168 -7.48 -7.90 -12.61
CA PHE A 168 -7.11 -8.37 -13.95
C PHE A 168 -8.26 -9.12 -14.62
N LYS A 169 -8.89 -10.06 -13.90
CA LYS A 169 -10.00 -10.84 -14.44
C LYS A 169 -11.15 -9.94 -14.92
N LYS A 170 -11.51 -8.92 -14.14
CA LYS A 170 -12.62 -8.01 -14.47
C LYS A 170 -12.26 -7.08 -15.63
N LEU A 171 -11.09 -6.45 -15.58
CA LEU A 171 -10.65 -5.53 -16.61
C LEU A 171 -10.48 -6.23 -17.97
N LYS A 172 -10.04 -7.50 -17.96
CA LYS A 172 -9.89 -8.31 -19.17
C LYS A 172 -11.23 -8.69 -19.82
N GLU A 173 -12.36 -8.59 -19.12
CA GLU A 173 -13.69 -8.79 -19.74
C GLU A 173 -14.04 -7.68 -20.74
N ASP A 174 -13.46 -6.48 -20.55
CA ASP A 174 -13.68 -5.32 -21.41
C ASP A 174 -12.57 -5.13 -22.46
N ASP A 175 -11.36 -5.66 -22.22
CA ASP A 175 -10.22 -5.64 -23.15
C ASP A 175 -9.42 -6.96 -23.14
N ASP A 176 -9.59 -7.77 -24.19
CA ASP A 176 -8.89 -9.05 -24.35
C ASP A 176 -7.37 -8.90 -24.50
N ALA A 177 -6.90 -7.76 -25.00
CA ALA A 177 -5.47 -7.48 -25.21
C ALA A 177 -4.75 -7.12 -23.90
N LEU A 178 -5.50 -6.69 -22.88
CA LEU A 178 -4.96 -6.34 -21.58
C LEU A 178 -4.18 -7.49 -20.94
N THR A 179 -2.98 -7.16 -20.45
CA THR A 179 -2.06 -8.08 -19.80
C THR A 179 -2.07 -7.91 -18.29
N TYR A 180 -1.68 -8.97 -17.59
CA TYR A 180 -1.57 -8.96 -16.12
C TYR A 180 -0.52 -7.96 -15.64
N GLU A 181 0.58 -7.83 -16.40
CA GLU A 181 1.70 -6.94 -16.09
C GLU A 181 1.29 -5.47 -16.15
N GLU A 182 0.48 -5.07 -17.14
CA GLU A 182 -0.07 -3.71 -17.25
C GLU A 182 -0.93 -3.35 -16.02
N VAL A 183 -1.83 -4.24 -15.63
CA VAL A 183 -2.67 -4.05 -14.43
C VAL A 183 -1.80 -3.98 -13.17
N GLN A 184 -0.74 -4.78 -13.08
CA GLN A 184 0.18 -4.78 -11.95
C GLN A 184 0.94 -3.46 -11.82
N LEU A 185 1.46 -2.93 -12.92
CA LEU A 185 2.22 -1.67 -12.94
C LEU A 185 1.34 -0.48 -12.57
N ILE A 186 0.14 -0.38 -13.17
CA ILE A 186 -0.80 0.70 -12.82
C ILE A 186 -1.27 0.58 -11.37
N ARG A 187 -1.52 -0.64 -10.87
CA ARG A 187 -1.83 -0.86 -9.44
C ARG A 187 -0.72 -0.33 -8.53
N LEU A 188 0.55 -0.59 -8.85
CA LEU A 188 1.68 -0.10 -8.05
C LEU A 188 1.78 1.42 -8.09
N LYS A 189 1.62 2.04 -9.26
CA LYS A 189 1.55 3.50 -9.42
C LYS A 189 0.42 4.09 -8.58
N PHE A 190 -0.79 3.54 -8.70
CA PHE A 190 -1.98 3.95 -7.94
C PHE A 190 -1.72 3.93 -6.41
N LEU A 191 -1.20 2.81 -5.90
CA LEU A 191 -0.91 2.67 -4.47
C LEU A 191 0.21 3.59 -4.00
N SER A 192 1.24 3.77 -4.81
CA SER A 192 2.35 4.69 -4.54
C SER A 192 1.86 6.14 -4.37
N GLU A 193 0.95 6.59 -5.24
CA GLU A 193 0.45 7.97 -5.24
C GLU A 193 -0.63 8.22 -4.18
N MET A 194 -1.57 7.28 -4.04
CA MET A 194 -2.75 7.45 -3.19
C MET A 194 -2.46 7.08 -1.74
N ALA A 195 -1.69 6.02 -1.51
CA ALA A 195 -1.48 5.48 -0.18
C ALA A 195 -0.34 6.18 0.56
N ASN A 196 0.70 6.62 -0.16
CA ASN A 196 1.90 7.22 0.44
C ASN A 196 1.96 8.73 0.23
#